data_AF-A0A3B9V3C7-F1
#
_entry.id   AF-A0A3B9V3C7-F1
#
_cell.length_a   1.000
_cell.length_b   1.000
_cell.length_c   1.000
_cell.angle_alpha   90.00
_cell.angle_beta   90.00
_cell.angle_gamma   90.00
#
_symmetry.space_group_name_H-M   'P 1'
#
loop_
_entity.id
_entity.type
_entity.pdbx_description
1 polymer ?
#
loop_
_entity_poly.entity_id
_entity_poly.type
_entity_poly.pdbx_seq_one_letter_code
_entity_poly.pdbx_strand_id
1 'polypeptide(L)' 'PVLSGRPIADDVIAQAADIARQAARPITDMRGTVDQRKHLTEVLVRRALNGAVNRARGND' A
#
# COMPACT_ATOMS: atom_id res chain seq x y z
N PRO A 1 15.03 2.74 3.52
CA PRO A 1 13.77 2.09 3.08
C PRO A 1 13.05 2.97 2.04
N VAL A 2 12.14 2.42 1.22
CA VAL A 2 11.50 3.19 0.13
C VAL A 2 10.78 4.47 0.59
N LEU A 3 10.28 4.49 1.83
CA LEU A 3 9.59 5.64 2.44
C LEU A 3 10.53 6.57 3.22
N SER A 4 11.55 6.03 3.89
CA SER A 4 12.38 6.79 4.83
C SER A 4 13.41 7.65 4.09
N GLY A 5 13.46 8.94 4.42
CA GLY A 5 14.44 9.87 3.84
C GLY A 5 14.14 10.29 2.39
N ARG A 6 12.98 9.90 1.84
CA ARG A 6 12.50 10.34 0.52
C ARG A 6 11.30 11.27 0.69
N PRO A 7 11.17 12.31 -0.15
CA PRO A 7 9.91 13.05 -0.25
C PRO A 7 8.77 12.08 -0.57
N ILE A 8 7.63 12.27 0.11
CA ILE A 8 6.43 11.53 -0.22
C ILE A 8 5.81 12.10 -1.49
N ALA A 9 5.90 11.31 -2.55
CA ALA A 9 5.30 11.52 -3.87
C ALA A 9 4.58 10.24 -4.33
N ASP A 10 3.75 10.37 -5.37
CA ASP A 10 2.88 9.28 -5.83
C ASP A 10 3.66 8.04 -6.30
N ASP A 11 4.85 8.22 -6.87
CA ASP A 11 5.75 7.15 -7.30
C ASP A 11 6.29 6.36 -6.10
N VAL A 12 6.67 7.04 -5.02
CA VAL A 12 7.15 6.43 -3.78
C VAL A 12 6.04 5.61 -3.12
N ILE A 13 4.81 6.14 -3.10
CA ILE A 13 3.64 5.43 -2.57
C ILE A 13 3.30 4.21 -3.43
N ALA A 14 3.36 4.34 -4.76
CA ALA A 14 3.14 3.23 -5.67
C ALA A 14 4.19 2.13 -5.49
N GLN A 15 5.48 2.50 -5.38
CA GLN A 15 6.58 1.56 -5.15
C GLN A 15 6.42 0.83 -3.81
N ALA A 16 6.03 1.54 -2.74
CA ALA A 16 5.77 0.92 -1.44
C ALA A 16 4.60 -0.07 -1.49
N ALA A 17 3.53 0.27 -2.21
CA ALA A 17 2.37 -0.60 -2.40
C ALA A 17 2.70 -1.86 -3.20
N ASP A 18 3.52 -1.74 -4.25
CA ASP A 18 3.97 -2.88 -5.05
C ASP A 18 4.86 -3.82 -4.22
N ILE A 19 5.81 -3.28 -3.45
CA ILE A 19 6.63 -4.08 -2.51
C ILE A 19 5.73 -4.86 -1.54
N ALA A 20 4.70 -4.22 -0.97
CA ALA A 20 3.77 -4.89 -0.06
C ALA A 20 2.96 -5.99 -0.76
N ARG A 21 2.49 -5.73 -1.99
CA ARG A 21 1.82 -6.74 -2.84
C ARG A 21 2.73 -7.94 -3.12
N GLN A 22 4.00 -7.69 -3.45
CA GLN A 22 5.00 -8.73 -3.70
C GLN A 22 5.35 -9.52 -2.44
N ALA A 23 5.33 -8.89 -1.27
CA ALA A 23 5.58 -9.53 0.02
C ALA A 23 4.39 -10.38 0.50
N ALA A 24 3.16 -10.05 0.09
CA ALA A 24 1.97 -10.77 0.53
C ALA A 24 1.97 -12.25 0.11
N ARG A 25 1.59 -13.13 1.06
CA ARG A 25 1.48 -14.59 0.89
C ARG A 25 0.09 -15.11 1.30
N PRO A 26 -1.00 -14.65 0.65
CA PRO A 26 -2.34 -15.09 1.02
C PRO A 26 -2.66 -16.50 0.50
N ILE A 27 -3.72 -17.12 1.03
CA ILE A 27 -4.32 -18.39 0.57
C ILE A 27 -5.62 -18.14 -0.17
N THR A 28 -5.99 -18.91 -1.20
CA THR A 28 -7.36 -18.86 -1.78
C THR A 28 -8.38 -19.49 -0.84
N ASP A 29 -9.51 -18.81 -0.62
CA ASP A 29 -10.63 -19.29 0.18
C ASP A 29 -11.95 -18.60 -0.22
N MET A 30 -13.02 -18.83 0.53
CA MET A 30 -14.35 -18.24 0.29
C MET A 30 -14.38 -16.70 0.32
N ARG A 31 -13.31 -16.02 0.78
CA ARG A 31 -13.20 -14.57 0.86
C ARG A 31 -12.45 -13.96 -0.33
N GLY A 32 -11.87 -14.80 -1.20
CA GLY A 32 -11.23 -14.35 -2.45
C GLY A 32 -10.11 -15.23 -2.98
N THR A 33 -9.54 -14.85 -4.12
CA THR A 33 -8.37 -15.50 -4.74
C THR A 33 -7.05 -14.86 -4.32
N VAL A 34 -5.94 -15.60 -4.44
CA VAL A 34 -4.59 -15.06 -4.16
C VAL A 34 -4.35 -13.76 -4.92
N ASP A 35 -4.70 -13.72 -6.20
CA ASP A 35 -4.49 -12.55 -7.05
C ASP A 35 -5.33 -11.36 -6.60
N GLN A 36 -6.62 -11.59 -6.30
CA GLN A 36 -7.49 -10.55 -5.78
C GLN A 36 -6.95 -9.97 -4.46
N ARG A 37 -6.49 -10.82 -3.53
CA ARG A 37 -5.94 -10.34 -2.25
C ARG A 37 -4.60 -9.62 -2.41
N LYS A 38 -3.73 -10.07 -3.32
CA LYS A 38 -2.50 -9.34 -3.66
C LYS A 38 -2.81 -7.97 -4.24
N HIS A 39 -3.77 -7.87 -5.15
CA HIS A 39 -4.23 -6.59 -5.68
C HIS A 39 -4.84 -5.70 -4.58
N LEU A 40 -5.65 -6.28 -3.69
CA LEU A 40 -6.24 -5.56 -2.56
C LEU A 40 -5.17 -5.01 -1.61
N THR A 41 -4.10 -5.76 -1.34
CA THR A 41 -2.96 -5.28 -0.54
C THR A 41 -2.37 -4.00 -1.14
N GLU A 42 -2.14 -3.97 -2.45
CA GLU A 42 -1.66 -2.78 -3.15
C GLU A 42 -2.59 -1.58 -2.93
N VAL A 43 -3.89 -1.77 -3.17
CA VAL A 43 -4.91 -0.71 -3.03
C VAL A 43 -4.97 -0.17 -1.60
N LEU A 44 -4.99 -1.06 -0.60
CA LEU A 44 -5.10 -0.68 0.80
C LEU A 44 -3.85 0.04 1.30
N VAL A 45 -2.65 -0.37 0.87
CA VAL A 45 -1.40 0.33 1.21
C VAL A 45 -1.39 1.75 0.66
N ARG A 46 -1.79 1.95 -0.61
CA ARG A 46 -1.90 3.30 -1.20
C ARG A 46 -2.88 4.17 -0.41
N ARG A 47 -4.06 3.65 -0.07
CA ARG A 47 -5.07 4.38 0.73
C ARG A 47 -4.56 4.73 2.12
N ALA A 48 -3.94 3.77 2.81
CA ALA A 48 -3.40 3.98 4.15
C ALA A 48 -2.29 5.03 4.17
N LEU A 49 -1.36 4.98 3.20
CA LEU A 49 -0.28 5.96 3.08
C LEU A 49 -0.83 7.36 2.77
N ASN A 50 -1.74 7.49 1.80
CA ASN A 50 -2.36 8.78 1.49
C ASN A 50 -3.10 9.37 2.71
N GLY A 51 -3.86 8.56 3.45
CA GLY A 51 -4.51 8.99 4.68
C GLY A 51 -3.52 9.39 5.78
N ALA A 52 -2.41 8.66 5.92
CA ALA A 52 -1.36 9.02 6.88
C ALA A 52 -0.67 10.34 6.51
N VAL A 53 -0.48 10.59 5.22
CA VAL A 53 0.13 11.83 4.70
C VAL A 53 -0.78 13.02 4.93
N ASN A 54 -2.09 12.87 4.70
CA ASN A 54 -3.07 13.92 5.00
C ASN A 54 -3.06 14.30 6.48
N ARG A 55 -3.10 13.29 7.36
CA ARG A 55 -2.94 13.50 8.82
C ARG A 55 -1.64 14.19 9.19
N ALA A 56 -0.52 13.74 8.64
CA ALA A 56 0.79 14.33 8.94
C ALA A 56 0.90 15.79 8.48
N ARG A 57 0.15 16.18 7.45
CA ARG A 57 0.06 17.56 6.95
C ARG A 57 -0.97 18.41 7.70
N GLY A 58 -1.77 17.82 8.58
CA GLY A 58 -2.85 18.53 9.29
C GLY A 58 -4.08 18.84 8.42
N ASN A 59 -4.31 18.04 7.36
CA ASN A 59 -5.40 18.23 6.40
C ASN A 59 -6.64 17.36 6.70
N ASP A 60 -6.69 16.73 7.88
CA ASP A 60 -7.81 15.90 8.34
C ASP A 60 -8.83 16.72 9.15
#